data_AF-A0A259MK92-F1
#
_entry.id   AF-A0A259MK92-F1
#
_cell.length_a   1.000
_cell.length_b   1.000
_cell.length_c   1.000
_cell.angle_alpha   90.00
_cell.angle_beta   90.00
_cell.angle_gamma   90.00
#
_symmetry.space_group_name_H-M   'P 1'
#
loop_
_entity.id
_entity.type
_entity.pdbx_description
1 polymer ?
#
loop_
_entity_poly.entity_id
_entity_poly.type
_entity_poly.pdbx_seq_one_letter_code
_entity_poly.pdbx_strand_id
1 'polypeptide(L)'
;MTDTMNFAPDFDTPLEYMRRTREYYLALGYDNPYRWAHYVDAPFTPLKKPLKDSTVTLISTAAPYQPDKGDQGPGALYNAAAKYYAVLSGDTAVDHDMRISHIGYDRKHTTATDSNTWFPLPLMRKLAGQGRFKLAKRFHGAPTNRSQRVTLETDAPEILARCREDGVDAAVIVPNCPVCHQTSTLVARHLERNGIPTVVMGCAKDIVELAGAPRFLFSDFPLGNACGKPHEPDTQAFTLDLALRVLESAVGPRTTVQSPLRWTEDGDWKNDYNNISRMSAEEIAKRRAEFDKIKQVALGQRQKAGVA
;
A
#
# COMPACT_ATOMS: atom_id res chain seq x y z
N MET A 1 -0.46 37.94 13.52
CA MET A 1 -0.18 38.38 12.15
C MET A 1 -0.71 37.30 11.24
N THR A 2 -1.76 37.57 10.49
CA THR A 2 -2.18 36.69 9.40
C THR A 2 -1.10 36.80 8.32
N ASP A 3 -0.42 35.69 8.07
CA ASP A 3 0.68 35.63 7.12
C ASP A 3 0.18 36.00 5.70
N THR A 4 0.82 36.98 5.07
CA THR A 4 0.42 37.55 3.78
C THR A 4 1.12 36.88 2.59
N MET A 5 1.94 35.84 2.82
CA MET A 5 2.80 35.26 1.79
C MET A 5 2.29 33.95 1.16
N ASN A 6 1.02 33.55 1.36
CA ASN A 6 0.44 32.31 0.82
C ASN A 6 1.28 31.05 1.12
N PHE A 7 1.92 30.97 2.30
CA PHE A 7 2.61 29.75 2.73
C PHE A 7 1.62 28.61 2.96
N ALA A 8 2.10 27.38 2.73
CA ALA A 8 1.33 26.19 3.07
C ALA A 8 1.10 26.13 4.60
N PRO A 9 -0.09 25.72 5.05
CA PRO A 9 -0.36 25.54 6.47
C PRO A 9 0.44 24.35 7.03
N ASP A 10 0.72 24.35 8.33
CA ASP A 10 1.55 23.30 8.97
C ASP A 10 1.04 21.86 8.71
N PHE A 11 -0.29 21.70 8.67
CA PHE A 11 -0.94 20.42 8.41
C PHE A 11 -0.73 19.89 6.98
N ASP A 12 -0.18 20.71 6.08
CA ASP A 12 0.18 20.30 4.71
C ASP A 12 1.38 19.36 4.69
N THR A 13 2.15 19.30 5.78
CA THR A 13 3.24 18.33 5.94
C THR A 13 2.69 16.90 5.92
N PRO A 14 3.29 15.97 5.16
CA PRO A 14 2.92 14.55 5.18
C PRO A 14 2.98 13.94 6.57
N LEU A 15 2.07 13.01 6.88
CA LEU A 15 2.06 12.34 8.18
C LEU A 15 3.30 11.45 8.36
N GLU A 16 3.99 11.62 9.49
CA GLU A 16 5.11 10.77 9.91
C GLU A 16 4.61 9.42 10.47
N TYR A 17 4.15 8.52 9.61
CA TYR A 17 3.57 7.24 9.99
C TYR A 17 4.49 6.41 10.89
N MET A 18 5.80 6.40 10.66
CA MET A 18 6.76 5.66 11.49
C MET A 18 6.80 6.18 12.91
N ARG A 19 6.87 7.51 13.10
CA ARG A 19 6.85 8.14 14.42
C ARG A 19 5.50 7.91 15.10
N ARG A 20 4.41 8.23 14.39
CA ARG A 20 3.04 8.15 14.91
C ARG A 20 2.68 6.73 15.36
N THR A 21 3.01 5.72 14.57
CA THR A 21 2.77 4.31 14.94
C THR A 21 3.67 3.85 16.09
N ARG A 22 4.93 4.28 16.14
CA ARG A 22 5.85 3.96 17.24
C ARG A 22 5.32 4.51 18.57
N GLU A 23 4.97 5.80 18.62
CA GLU A 23 4.42 6.45 19.81
C GLU A 23 3.12 5.77 20.28
N TYR A 24 2.24 5.45 19.34
CA TYR A 24 0.99 4.73 19.63
C TYR A 24 1.22 3.37 20.27
N TYR A 25 2.07 2.51 19.69
CA TYR A 25 2.31 1.17 20.25
C TYR A 25 3.07 1.21 21.58
N LEU A 26 3.96 2.18 21.79
CA LEU A 26 4.60 2.41 23.09
C LEU A 26 3.56 2.79 24.15
N ALA A 27 2.63 3.69 23.84
CA ALA A 27 1.54 4.08 24.74
C ALA A 27 0.59 2.92 25.08
N LEU A 28 0.40 1.96 24.15
CA LEU A 28 -0.34 0.72 24.41
C LEU A 28 0.44 -0.29 25.28
N GLY A 29 1.71 -0.02 25.61
CA GLY A 29 2.54 -0.89 26.45
C GLY A 29 3.33 -1.95 25.67
N TYR A 30 3.57 -1.76 24.37
CA TYR A 30 4.48 -2.61 23.59
C TYR A 30 5.86 -1.94 23.49
N ASP A 31 6.84 -2.54 24.15
CA ASP A 31 8.20 -2.02 24.36
C ASP A 31 9.22 -2.39 23.28
N ASN A 32 8.77 -3.08 22.22
CA ASN A 32 9.61 -3.46 21.08
C ASN A 32 9.12 -2.76 19.79
N PRO A 33 9.60 -1.53 19.50
CA PRO A 33 9.24 -0.79 18.29
C PRO A 33 9.52 -1.59 17.01
N TYR A 34 8.64 -1.44 16.03
CA TYR A 34 8.84 -2.05 14.72
C TYR A 34 10.10 -1.47 14.04
N ARG A 35 11.05 -2.34 13.70
CA ARG A 35 12.25 -1.96 12.95
C ARG A 35 11.94 -1.94 11.45
N TRP A 36 11.83 -0.74 10.90
CA TRP A 36 11.61 -0.55 9.47
C TRP A 36 12.85 -0.94 8.65
N ALA A 37 12.61 -1.46 7.44
CA ALA A 37 13.67 -1.70 6.47
C ALA A 37 14.22 -0.35 6.02
N HIS A 38 15.53 -0.20 6.06
CA HIS A 38 16.21 1.03 5.67
C HIS A 38 17.34 0.69 4.72
N TYR A 39 17.35 1.36 3.57
CA TYR A 39 18.41 1.21 2.57
C TYR A 39 19.03 2.56 2.27
N VAL A 40 20.35 2.56 2.06
CA VAL A 40 21.11 3.73 1.60
C VAL A 40 20.93 3.98 0.10
N ASP A 41 20.76 2.92 -0.69
CA ASP A 41 20.55 2.96 -2.14
C ASP A 41 19.14 2.53 -2.56
N ALA A 42 18.80 2.71 -3.83
CA ALA A 42 17.69 2.03 -4.46
C ALA A 42 18.06 1.48 -5.84
N PRO A 43 17.64 0.26 -6.19
CA PRO A 43 17.81 -0.25 -7.55
C PRO A 43 16.95 0.54 -8.51
N PHE A 44 17.36 0.60 -9.77
CA PHE A 44 16.63 1.29 -10.80
C PHE A 44 16.90 0.64 -12.15
N THR A 45 15.85 0.14 -12.78
CA THR A 45 15.84 -0.31 -14.16
C THR A 45 14.97 0.66 -14.96
N PRO A 46 15.46 1.24 -16.08
CA PRO A 46 14.64 2.05 -16.96
C PRO A 46 13.63 1.19 -17.74
N LEU A 47 12.51 1.79 -18.15
CA LEU A 47 11.56 1.15 -19.06
C LEU A 47 12.21 0.97 -20.44
N LYS A 48 12.20 -0.26 -20.96
CA LYS A 48 12.95 -0.62 -22.18
C LYS A 48 12.23 -0.35 -23.49
N LYS A 49 10.90 -0.17 -23.44
CA LYS A 49 10.05 0.06 -24.61
C LYS A 49 8.91 1.02 -24.23
N PRO A 50 8.25 1.68 -25.19
CA PRO A 50 7.12 2.55 -24.90
C PRO A 50 6.06 1.84 -24.02
N LEU A 51 5.42 2.58 -23.11
CA LEU A 51 4.42 2.00 -22.20
C LEU A 51 3.27 1.31 -22.94
N LYS A 52 2.81 1.90 -24.06
CA LYS A 52 1.79 1.31 -24.94
C LYS A 52 2.11 -0.11 -25.43
N ASP A 53 3.41 -0.44 -25.55
CA ASP A 53 3.89 -1.72 -26.04
C ASP A 53 4.28 -2.67 -24.88
N SER A 54 4.19 -2.20 -23.64
CA SER A 54 4.58 -2.91 -22.41
C SER A 54 3.44 -3.69 -21.79
N THR A 55 3.74 -4.89 -21.32
CA THR A 55 2.87 -5.71 -20.46
C THR A 55 3.02 -5.23 -19.01
N VAL A 56 1.97 -4.63 -18.47
CA VAL A 56 1.93 -4.11 -17.10
C VAL A 56 1.12 -5.06 -16.22
N THR A 57 1.64 -5.42 -15.05
CA THR A 57 0.89 -6.15 -14.02
C THR A 57 0.54 -5.26 -12.83
N LEU A 58 -0.53 -5.62 -12.12
CA LEU A 58 -0.87 -5.09 -10.80
C LEU A 58 -0.32 -6.02 -9.72
N ILE A 59 0.39 -5.46 -8.76
CA ILE A 59 0.77 -6.16 -7.52
C ILE A 59 0.11 -5.41 -6.36
N SER A 60 -0.69 -6.07 -5.53
CA SER A 60 -1.40 -5.40 -4.43
C SER A 60 -1.24 -6.15 -3.12
N THR A 61 -1.39 -5.43 -2.02
CA THR A 61 -1.56 -6.02 -0.67
C THR A 61 -3.03 -6.20 -0.30
N ALA A 62 -3.96 -5.94 -1.22
CA ALA A 62 -5.38 -6.27 -1.02
C ALA A 62 -5.56 -7.78 -0.84
N ALA A 63 -6.55 -8.18 -0.04
CA ALA A 63 -6.83 -9.57 0.31
C ALA A 63 -8.17 -10.00 -0.32
N PRO A 64 -8.28 -11.21 -0.87
CA PRO A 64 -9.55 -11.71 -1.37
C PRO A 64 -10.54 -11.87 -0.21
N TYR A 65 -11.80 -11.54 -0.46
CA TYR A 65 -12.90 -11.80 0.48
C TYR A 65 -13.03 -13.30 0.73
N GLN A 66 -13.16 -13.68 2.01
CA GLN A 66 -13.33 -15.08 2.42
C GLN A 66 -14.64 -15.23 3.21
N PRO A 67 -15.72 -15.80 2.64
CA PRO A 67 -17.03 -15.83 3.29
C PRO A 67 -17.07 -16.59 4.62
N ASP A 68 -16.13 -17.52 4.83
CA ASP A 68 -16.00 -18.33 6.04
C ASP A 68 -15.18 -17.63 7.16
N LYS A 69 -14.66 -16.42 6.93
CA LYS A 69 -13.82 -15.68 7.90
C LYS A 69 -14.56 -14.59 8.67
N GLY A 70 -15.88 -14.50 8.56
CA GLY A 70 -16.68 -13.47 9.22
C GLY A 70 -16.62 -12.12 8.50
N ASP A 71 -17.08 -11.06 9.18
CA ASP A 71 -17.26 -9.75 8.56
C ASP A 71 -15.94 -9.12 8.09
N GLN A 72 -15.98 -8.62 6.85
CA GLN A 72 -14.89 -7.99 6.09
C GLN A 72 -15.42 -6.81 5.26
N GLY A 73 -16.70 -6.44 5.45
CA GLY A 73 -17.37 -5.39 4.68
C GLY A 73 -17.02 -3.97 5.14
N PRO A 74 -17.67 -2.96 4.54
CA PRO A 74 -17.59 -1.57 4.98
C PRO A 74 -17.87 -1.41 6.47
N GLY A 75 -16.98 -0.71 7.18
CA GLY A 75 -17.10 -0.51 8.64
C GLY A 75 -16.76 -1.72 9.50
N ALA A 76 -16.42 -2.88 8.91
CA ALA A 76 -16.04 -4.06 9.67
C ALA A 76 -14.83 -3.78 10.59
N LEU A 77 -14.85 -4.38 11.78
CA LEU A 77 -13.71 -4.35 12.70
C LEU A 77 -12.50 -5.08 12.09
N TYR A 78 -11.31 -4.83 12.65
CA TYR A 78 -10.13 -5.55 12.18
C TYR A 78 -10.25 -7.05 12.46
N ASN A 79 -10.18 -7.83 11.37
CA ASN A 79 -10.24 -9.27 11.37
C ASN A 79 -8.91 -9.85 10.90
N ALA A 80 -8.09 -10.34 11.85
CA ALA A 80 -6.82 -10.98 11.50
C ALA A 80 -7.01 -12.25 10.65
N ALA A 81 -8.17 -12.92 10.75
CA ALA A 81 -8.40 -14.21 10.12
C ALA A 81 -8.55 -14.14 8.59
N ALA A 82 -8.93 -12.96 8.08
CA ALA A 82 -9.18 -12.68 6.67
C ALA A 82 -7.91 -12.33 5.86
N LYS A 83 -6.72 -12.48 6.45
CA LYS A 83 -5.44 -12.30 5.75
C LYS A 83 -5.10 -13.52 4.90
N TYR A 84 -4.18 -13.32 3.97
CA TYR A 84 -3.50 -14.36 3.22
C TYR A 84 -2.01 -14.32 3.54
N TYR A 85 -1.37 -15.49 3.48
CA TYR A 85 0.01 -15.69 3.97
C TYR A 85 1.00 -16.14 2.89
N ALA A 86 0.51 -16.45 1.68
CA ALA A 86 1.30 -16.87 0.53
C ALA A 86 0.95 -16.01 -0.69
N VAL A 87 1.86 -15.91 -1.67
CA VAL A 87 1.61 -15.14 -2.90
C VAL A 87 0.40 -15.70 -3.64
N LEU A 88 -0.55 -14.83 -3.96
CA LEU A 88 -1.71 -15.16 -4.78
C LEU A 88 -1.57 -14.59 -6.19
N SER A 89 -2.29 -15.20 -7.13
CA SER A 89 -2.50 -14.64 -8.46
C SER A 89 -3.98 -14.74 -8.80
N GLY A 90 -4.50 -13.76 -9.52
CA GLY A 90 -5.87 -13.80 -10.05
C GLY A 90 -5.93 -13.31 -11.48
N ASP A 91 -6.94 -13.77 -12.23
CA ASP A 91 -7.13 -13.44 -13.65
C ASP A 91 -7.53 -11.97 -13.83
N THR A 92 -6.78 -11.21 -14.62
CA THR A 92 -7.08 -9.78 -14.85
C THR A 92 -8.30 -9.54 -15.74
N ALA A 93 -8.84 -10.58 -16.39
CA ALA A 93 -10.00 -10.48 -17.26
C ALA A 93 -11.33 -10.33 -16.47
N VAL A 94 -11.37 -10.71 -15.20
CA VAL A 94 -12.58 -10.72 -14.36
C VAL A 94 -12.46 -9.80 -13.15
N ASP A 95 -13.59 -9.44 -12.56
CA ASP A 95 -13.62 -8.70 -11.29
C ASP A 95 -13.34 -9.62 -10.10
N HIS A 96 -12.69 -9.08 -9.08
CA HIS A 96 -12.33 -9.78 -7.85
C HIS A 96 -12.85 -9.01 -6.65
N ASP A 97 -13.47 -9.72 -5.71
CA ASP A 97 -13.83 -9.14 -4.42
C ASP A 97 -12.59 -9.04 -3.53
N MET A 98 -11.92 -7.88 -3.59
CA MET A 98 -10.68 -7.60 -2.85
C MET A 98 -10.92 -6.57 -1.75
N ARG A 99 -10.53 -6.90 -0.52
CA ARG A 99 -10.72 -6.13 0.71
C ARG A 99 -9.39 -5.67 1.30
N ILE A 100 -9.45 -4.79 2.30
CA ILE A 100 -8.31 -4.45 3.14
C ILE A 100 -8.39 -5.22 4.48
N SER A 101 -7.82 -6.43 4.52
CA SER A 101 -7.82 -7.27 5.73
C SER A 101 -6.68 -6.96 6.72
N HIS A 102 -5.87 -5.95 6.44
CA HIS A 102 -4.75 -5.57 7.29
C HIS A 102 -5.19 -4.66 8.45
N ILE A 103 -4.47 -4.71 9.58
CA ILE A 103 -4.86 -3.95 10.80
C ILE A 103 -4.80 -2.44 10.61
N GLY A 104 -3.82 -1.96 9.85
CA GLY A 104 -3.28 -0.61 10.05
C GLY A 104 -3.75 0.42 9.03
N TYR A 105 -4.69 0.10 8.15
CA TYR A 105 -5.26 1.13 7.28
C TYR A 105 -6.15 2.07 8.11
N ASP A 106 -6.40 3.27 7.61
CA ASP A 106 -7.17 4.28 8.33
C ASP A 106 -8.67 3.96 8.25
N ARG A 107 -9.17 3.16 9.20
CA ARG A 107 -10.59 2.77 9.28
C ARG A 107 -11.53 3.92 9.61
N LYS A 108 -11.03 5.05 10.10
CA LYS A 108 -11.88 6.22 10.40
C LYS A 108 -12.21 6.96 9.12
N HIS A 109 -11.22 7.14 8.24
CA HIS A 109 -11.37 7.92 7.01
C HIS A 109 -11.51 7.07 5.73
N THR A 110 -11.30 5.76 5.83
CA THR A 110 -11.50 4.81 4.72
C THR A 110 -12.74 3.98 4.99
N THR A 111 -13.83 4.29 4.28
CA THR A 111 -15.13 3.61 4.42
C THR A 111 -15.13 2.17 3.89
N ALA A 112 -14.12 1.82 3.08
CA ALA A 112 -14.02 0.53 2.41
C ALA A 112 -15.24 0.17 1.52
N THR A 113 -15.91 1.18 0.95
CA THR A 113 -17.05 1.00 0.03
C THR A 113 -16.67 1.03 -1.45
N ASP A 114 -15.43 1.38 -1.80
CA ASP A 114 -14.94 1.43 -3.18
C ASP A 114 -13.53 0.84 -3.30
N SER A 115 -13.45 -0.37 -3.84
CA SER A 115 -12.18 -1.10 -3.98
C SER A 115 -11.22 -0.49 -4.98
N ASN A 116 -11.68 0.40 -5.87
CA ASN A 116 -10.79 1.06 -6.83
C ASN A 116 -9.73 1.94 -6.14
N THR A 117 -9.97 2.33 -4.87
CA THR A 117 -9.03 3.14 -4.07
C THR A 117 -7.82 2.35 -3.53
N TRP A 118 -7.88 1.00 -3.50
CA TRP A 118 -6.77 0.12 -3.06
C TRP A 118 -6.46 -1.05 -4.02
N PHE A 119 -7.30 -1.26 -5.04
CA PHE A 119 -7.19 -2.32 -6.03
C PHE A 119 -7.72 -1.84 -7.40
N PRO A 120 -6.94 -1.05 -8.16
CA PRO A 120 -7.42 -0.33 -9.33
C PRO A 120 -7.54 -1.20 -10.60
N LEU A 121 -7.73 -2.51 -10.46
CA LEU A 121 -7.74 -3.46 -11.59
C LEU A 121 -8.81 -3.13 -12.66
N PRO A 122 -10.05 -2.75 -12.31
CA PRO A 122 -11.05 -2.36 -13.31
C PRO A 122 -10.59 -1.17 -14.16
N LEU A 123 -10.00 -0.15 -13.54
CA LEU A 123 -9.47 1.01 -14.23
C LEU A 123 -8.24 0.65 -15.08
N MET A 124 -7.33 -0.19 -14.57
CA MET A 124 -6.19 -0.67 -15.36
C MET A 124 -6.64 -1.43 -16.61
N ARG A 125 -7.66 -2.29 -16.51
CA ARG A 125 -8.24 -2.99 -17.66
C ARG A 125 -8.89 -2.04 -18.66
N LYS A 126 -9.59 -0.99 -18.19
CA LYS A 126 -10.12 0.07 -19.05
C LYS A 126 -9.00 0.79 -19.83
N LEU A 127 -7.93 1.22 -19.16
CA LEU A 127 -6.81 1.90 -19.81
C LEU A 127 -6.05 0.98 -20.78
N ALA A 128 -5.91 -0.30 -20.46
CA ALA A 128 -5.34 -1.29 -21.37
C ALA A 128 -6.19 -1.47 -22.64
N GLY A 129 -7.53 -1.53 -22.50
CA GLY A 129 -8.46 -1.56 -23.63
C GLY A 129 -8.41 -0.30 -24.51
N GLN A 130 -7.93 0.82 -23.97
CA GLN A 130 -7.66 2.06 -24.70
C GLN A 130 -6.26 2.12 -25.33
N GLY A 131 -5.47 1.04 -25.24
CA GLY A 131 -4.13 0.95 -25.81
C GLY A 131 -3.06 1.73 -25.04
N ARG A 132 -3.31 2.11 -23.78
CA ARG A 132 -2.29 2.79 -22.94
C ARG A 132 -1.14 1.87 -22.57
N PHE A 133 -1.41 0.57 -22.44
CA PHE A 133 -0.46 -0.52 -22.21
C PHE A 133 -1.16 -1.86 -22.47
N LYS A 134 -0.44 -2.98 -22.44
CA LYS A 134 -1.02 -4.34 -22.42
C LYS A 134 -1.15 -4.81 -20.97
N LEU A 135 -2.31 -5.33 -20.56
CA LEU A 135 -2.47 -5.86 -19.20
C LEU A 135 -1.96 -7.30 -19.13
N ALA A 136 -1.16 -7.63 -18.11
CA ALA A 136 -0.71 -9.00 -17.86
C ALA A 136 -1.91 -9.93 -17.60
N LYS A 137 -1.77 -11.23 -17.91
CA LYS A 137 -2.85 -12.22 -17.69
C LYS A 137 -3.25 -12.34 -16.22
N ARG A 138 -2.30 -12.18 -15.28
CA ARG A 138 -2.56 -12.24 -13.85
C ARG A 138 -2.11 -10.96 -13.15
N PHE A 139 -2.88 -10.56 -12.15
CA PHE A 139 -2.36 -9.70 -11.07
C PHE A 139 -1.78 -10.61 -9.98
N HIS A 140 -0.96 -10.04 -9.10
CA HIS A 140 -0.37 -10.77 -7.97
C HIS A 140 -0.67 -10.09 -6.64
N GLY A 141 -0.81 -10.89 -5.58
CA GLY A 141 -0.94 -10.39 -4.21
C GLY A 141 0.33 -10.63 -3.41
N ALA A 142 0.85 -9.57 -2.78
CA ALA A 142 2.00 -9.64 -1.89
C ALA A 142 1.53 -9.79 -0.43
N PRO A 143 1.70 -10.95 0.22
CA PRO A 143 1.27 -11.16 1.60
C PRO A 143 2.08 -10.27 2.55
N THR A 144 1.41 -9.68 3.54
CA THR A 144 2.07 -8.80 4.52
C THR A 144 2.21 -9.51 5.87
N ASN A 145 3.23 -10.34 5.97
CA ASN A 145 3.49 -11.21 7.13
C ASN A 145 4.32 -10.55 8.24
N ARG A 146 4.64 -9.25 8.10
CA ARG A 146 5.53 -8.48 9.00
C ARG A 146 6.96 -9.05 9.14
N SER A 147 7.38 -9.91 8.22
CA SER A 147 8.71 -10.50 8.18
C SER A 147 9.44 -10.04 6.92
N GLN A 148 10.44 -9.16 7.09
CA GLN A 148 11.29 -8.70 5.98
C GLN A 148 11.99 -9.87 5.31
N ARG A 149 12.42 -10.86 6.10
CA ARG A 149 13.07 -12.08 5.63
C ARG A 149 12.16 -12.88 4.69
N VAL A 150 10.94 -13.20 5.12
CA VAL A 150 9.97 -13.94 4.28
C VAL A 150 9.65 -13.16 3.00
N THR A 151 9.48 -11.84 3.09
CA THR A 151 9.25 -11.02 1.89
C THR A 151 10.45 -11.08 0.92
N LEU A 152 11.68 -11.01 1.41
CA LEU A 152 12.88 -10.98 0.57
C LEU A 152 13.30 -12.34 0.01
N GLU A 153 13.15 -13.40 0.81
CA GLU A 153 13.63 -14.75 0.50
C GLU A 153 12.56 -15.64 -0.12
N THR A 154 11.27 -15.28 -0.02
CA THR A 154 10.15 -16.11 -0.49
C THR A 154 9.18 -15.32 -1.37
N ASP A 155 8.51 -14.31 -0.82
CA ASP A 155 7.38 -13.68 -1.51
C ASP A 155 7.83 -12.92 -2.77
N ALA A 156 8.88 -12.09 -2.68
CA ALA A 156 9.36 -11.31 -3.81
C ALA A 156 9.99 -12.18 -4.93
N PRO A 157 10.82 -13.20 -4.63
CA PRO A 157 11.26 -14.17 -5.63
C PRO A 157 10.11 -14.91 -6.34
N GLU A 158 9.07 -15.31 -5.61
CA GLU A 158 7.90 -15.97 -6.20
C GLU A 158 7.10 -15.03 -7.10
N ILE A 159 6.88 -13.78 -6.66
CA ILE A 159 6.23 -12.75 -7.50
C ILE A 159 7.03 -12.51 -8.78
N LEU A 160 8.37 -12.44 -8.69
CA LEU A 160 9.24 -12.29 -9.85
C LEU A 160 9.09 -13.47 -10.84
N ALA A 161 9.06 -14.71 -10.34
CA ALA A 161 8.87 -15.89 -11.17
C ALA A 161 7.53 -15.82 -11.94
N ARG A 162 6.44 -15.49 -11.25
CA ARG A 162 5.11 -15.33 -11.86
C ARG A 162 5.05 -14.17 -12.86
N CYS A 163 5.72 -13.05 -12.57
CA CYS A 163 5.85 -11.93 -13.51
C CYS A 163 6.57 -12.36 -14.80
N ARG A 164 7.63 -13.17 -14.69
CA ARG A 164 8.37 -13.71 -15.85
C ARG A 164 7.52 -14.67 -16.67
N GLU A 165 6.78 -15.56 -16.02
CA GLU A 165 5.80 -16.46 -16.68
C GLU A 165 4.77 -15.67 -17.50
N ASP A 166 4.32 -14.53 -16.98
CA ASP A 166 3.29 -13.69 -17.60
C ASP A 166 3.86 -12.68 -18.61
N GLY A 167 5.18 -12.71 -18.86
CA GLY A 167 5.83 -11.78 -19.79
C GLY A 167 5.69 -10.30 -19.37
N VAL A 168 5.71 -10.03 -18.05
CA VAL A 168 5.58 -8.70 -17.48
C VAL A 168 6.83 -7.86 -17.80
N ASP A 169 6.59 -6.66 -18.33
CA ASP A 169 7.62 -5.65 -18.60
C ASP A 169 7.68 -4.58 -17.50
N ALA A 170 6.60 -4.32 -16.79
CA ALA A 170 6.56 -3.36 -15.69
C ALA A 170 5.45 -3.68 -14.66
N ALA A 171 5.58 -3.17 -13.44
CA ALA A 171 4.59 -3.39 -12.39
C ALA A 171 4.12 -2.09 -11.72
N VAL A 172 2.80 -1.98 -11.52
CA VAL A 172 2.17 -1.02 -10.60
C VAL A 172 1.93 -1.73 -9.27
N ILE A 173 2.43 -1.16 -8.18
CA ILE A 173 2.42 -1.81 -6.85
C ILE A 173 1.62 -0.98 -5.84
N VAL A 174 0.58 -1.57 -5.24
CA VAL A 174 -0.38 -0.87 -4.37
C VAL A 174 -0.38 -1.42 -2.93
N PRO A 175 0.26 -0.73 -1.98
CA PRO A 175 0.15 -0.98 -0.54
C PRO A 175 -1.06 -0.31 0.14
N ASN A 176 -1.64 -0.97 1.16
CA ASN A 176 -2.87 -0.46 1.82
C ASN A 176 -2.70 -0.04 3.29
N CYS A 177 -1.62 -0.45 3.94
CA CYS A 177 -1.35 -0.24 5.38
C CYS A 177 0.14 0.09 5.63
N PRO A 178 0.58 0.49 6.85
CA PRO A 178 1.95 0.92 7.06
C PRO A 178 2.98 -0.16 6.71
N VAL A 179 2.82 -1.38 7.25
CA VAL A 179 3.73 -2.49 6.93
C VAL A 179 3.60 -2.94 5.47
N CYS A 180 2.41 -2.79 4.89
CA CYS A 180 2.17 -3.09 3.48
C CYS A 180 3.07 -2.21 2.58
N HIS A 181 3.27 -0.92 2.93
CA HIS A 181 4.16 -0.02 2.19
C HIS A 181 5.60 -0.50 2.20
N GLN A 182 6.09 -1.02 3.34
CA GLN A 182 7.41 -1.65 3.40
C GLN A 182 7.45 -2.91 2.54
N THR A 183 6.50 -3.83 2.69
CA THR A 183 6.45 -5.08 1.89
C THR A 183 6.44 -4.77 0.39
N SER A 184 5.54 -3.90 -0.07
CA SER A 184 5.47 -3.46 -1.46
C SER A 184 6.77 -2.82 -1.95
N THR A 185 7.44 -2.02 -1.12
CA THR A 185 8.74 -1.43 -1.48
C THR A 185 9.84 -2.48 -1.60
N LEU A 186 9.87 -3.49 -0.73
CA LEU A 186 10.81 -4.60 -0.84
C LEU A 186 10.57 -5.43 -2.11
N VAL A 187 9.30 -5.68 -2.46
CA VAL A 187 8.94 -6.32 -3.74
C VAL A 187 9.39 -5.46 -4.92
N ALA A 188 9.10 -4.15 -4.90
CA ALA A 188 9.52 -3.21 -5.95
C ALA A 188 11.03 -3.27 -6.19
N ARG A 189 11.82 -3.19 -5.12
CA ARG A 189 13.28 -3.30 -5.17
C ARG A 189 13.74 -4.61 -5.78
N HIS A 190 13.13 -5.72 -5.38
CA HIS A 190 13.50 -7.04 -5.89
C HIS A 190 13.22 -7.16 -7.40
N LEU A 191 12.07 -6.69 -7.87
CA LEU A 191 11.71 -6.67 -9.29
C LEU A 191 12.66 -5.78 -10.11
N GLU A 192 13.00 -4.60 -9.61
CA GLU A 192 13.89 -3.66 -10.32
C GLU A 192 15.33 -4.15 -10.40
N ARG A 193 15.84 -4.83 -9.36
CA ARG A 193 17.14 -5.52 -9.43
C ARG A 193 17.16 -6.63 -10.49
N ASN A 194 15.98 -7.15 -10.84
CA ASN A 194 15.80 -8.25 -11.79
C ASN A 194 15.25 -7.79 -13.14
N GLY A 195 15.29 -6.48 -13.41
CA GLY A 195 15.03 -5.92 -14.74
C GLY A 195 13.56 -5.60 -15.04
N ILE A 196 12.66 -5.64 -14.05
CA ILE A 196 11.26 -5.23 -14.20
C ILE A 196 11.08 -3.86 -13.52
N PRO A 197 10.95 -2.75 -14.27
CA PRO A 197 10.63 -1.44 -13.72
C PRO A 197 9.31 -1.43 -12.96
N THR A 198 9.25 -0.67 -11.87
CA THR A 198 8.10 -0.61 -10.96
C THR A 198 7.76 0.81 -10.57
N VAL A 199 6.49 1.03 -10.21
CA VAL A 199 6.05 2.23 -9.50
C VAL A 199 5.19 1.82 -8.32
N VAL A 200 5.52 2.33 -7.12
CA VAL A 200 4.67 2.19 -5.94
C VAL A 200 3.65 3.32 -5.94
N MET A 201 2.36 3.00 -5.75
CA MET A 201 1.29 3.99 -5.52
C MET A 201 0.87 3.90 -4.06
N GLY A 202 1.20 4.87 -3.22
CA GLY A 202 1.03 4.73 -1.77
C GLY A 202 0.88 6.05 -1.01
N CYS A 203 0.48 5.94 0.26
CA CYS A 203 0.24 7.07 1.16
C CYS A 203 1.28 7.22 2.29
N ALA A 204 2.07 6.20 2.62
CA ALA A 204 3.06 6.31 3.69
C ALA A 204 4.44 6.76 3.17
N LYS A 205 4.60 8.06 2.93
CA LYS A 205 5.82 8.62 2.31
C LYS A 205 7.09 8.24 3.04
N ASP A 206 7.12 8.47 4.35
CA ASP A 206 8.28 8.23 5.20
C ASP A 206 8.72 6.75 5.18
N ILE A 207 7.78 5.80 5.18
CA ILE A 207 8.05 4.36 5.09
C ILE A 207 8.63 3.98 3.72
N VAL A 208 8.01 4.46 2.64
CA VAL A 208 8.40 4.09 1.26
C VAL A 208 9.78 4.65 0.90
N GLU A 209 10.04 5.90 1.28
CA GLU A 209 11.33 6.56 1.04
C GLU A 209 12.45 5.94 1.89
N LEU A 210 12.18 5.64 3.17
CA LEU A 210 13.15 4.96 4.04
C LEU A 210 13.49 3.56 3.52
N ALA A 211 12.48 2.80 3.07
CA ALA A 211 12.67 1.48 2.47
C ALA A 211 13.35 1.53 1.09
N GLY A 212 13.57 2.72 0.52
CA GLY A 212 14.33 2.91 -0.72
C GLY A 212 13.59 2.43 -1.96
N ALA A 213 12.38 2.96 -2.19
CA ALA A 213 11.65 2.70 -3.43
C ALA A 213 12.38 3.22 -4.68
N PRO A 214 12.36 2.48 -5.80
CA PRO A 214 12.87 2.94 -7.08
C PRO A 214 12.11 4.15 -7.63
N ARG A 215 10.78 4.02 -7.66
CA ARG A 215 9.82 5.06 -8.08
C ARG A 215 8.61 5.02 -7.17
N PHE A 216 8.09 6.20 -6.82
CA PHE A 216 6.97 6.34 -5.90
C PHE A 216 6.04 7.47 -6.33
N LEU A 217 4.76 7.15 -6.52
CA LEU A 217 3.68 8.12 -6.51
C LEU A 217 3.12 8.19 -5.09
N PHE A 218 3.31 9.35 -4.46
CA PHE A 218 2.81 9.65 -3.13
C PHE A 218 1.45 10.35 -3.21
N SER A 219 0.43 9.75 -2.62
CA SER A 219 -0.87 10.39 -2.36
C SER A 219 -0.98 10.71 -0.87
N ASP A 220 -1.09 11.99 -0.50
CA ASP A 220 -1.21 12.41 0.91
C ASP A 220 -2.64 12.22 1.44
N PHE A 221 -3.10 10.97 1.38
CA PHE A 221 -4.44 10.51 1.73
C PHE A 221 -4.39 9.52 2.91
N PRO A 222 -5.52 9.25 3.57
CA PRO A 222 -5.62 8.18 4.54
C PRO A 222 -5.20 6.82 3.95
N LEU A 223 -4.48 6.04 4.76
CA LEU A 223 -4.05 4.69 4.37
C LEU A 223 -5.23 3.84 3.95
N GLY A 224 -5.14 3.25 2.76
CA GLY A 224 -6.23 2.52 2.13
C GLY A 224 -6.81 3.20 0.89
N ASN A 225 -6.37 4.43 0.57
CA ASN A 225 -6.88 5.20 -0.57
C ASN A 225 -5.77 5.65 -1.54
N ALA A 226 -4.73 4.83 -1.73
CA ALA A 226 -3.57 5.22 -2.54
C ALA A 226 -3.90 5.50 -4.02
N CYS A 227 -4.98 4.92 -4.52
CA CYS A 227 -5.35 4.97 -5.94
C CYS A 227 -6.40 6.04 -6.28
N GLY A 228 -6.67 6.99 -5.39
CA GLY A 228 -7.65 8.06 -5.60
C GLY A 228 -8.73 8.09 -4.51
N LYS A 229 -9.65 9.05 -4.61
CA LYS A 229 -10.77 9.20 -3.67
C LYS A 229 -11.88 8.18 -3.99
N PRO A 230 -12.58 7.67 -2.95
CA PRO A 230 -13.68 6.72 -3.15
C PRO A 230 -14.83 7.38 -3.90
N HIS A 231 -15.41 6.65 -4.86
CA HIS A 231 -16.54 7.09 -5.70
C HIS A 231 -16.26 8.33 -6.56
N GLU A 232 -14.99 8.68 -6.74
CA GLU A 232 -14.55 9.80 -7.57
C GLU A 232 -13.66 9.29 -8.73
N PRO A 233 -14.25 8.76 -9.82
CA PRO A 233 -13.52 8.08 -10.88
C PRO A 233 -12.48 8.97 -11.57
N ASP A 234 -12.68 10.29 -11.61
CA ASP A 234 -11.73 11.23 -12.20
C ASP A 234 -10.44 11.33 -11.36
N THR A 235 -10.55 11.30 -10.03
CA THR A 235 -9.37 11.28 -9.16
C THR A 235 -8.61 9.97 -9.29
N GLN A 236 -9.32 8.85 -9.48
CA GLN A 236 -8.72 7.53 -9.66
C GLN A 236 -7.99 7.43 -11.00
N ALA A 237 -8.64 7.89 -12.07
CA ALA A 237 -8.04 7.99 -13.41
C ALA A 237 -6.79 8.89 -13.40
N PHE A 238 -6.87 10.07 -12.79
CA PHE A 238 -5.75 10.98 -12.65
C PHE A 238 -4.59 10.34 -11.89
N THR A 239 -4.86 9.69 -10.76
CA THR A 239 -3.83 9.09 -9.90
C THR A 239 -3.11 7.95 -10.61
N LEU A 240 -3.83 7.07 -11.31
CA LEU A 240 -3.22 6.00 -12.10
C LEU A 240 -2.41 6.55 -13.29
N ASP A 241 -2.94 7.53 -14.04
CA ASP A 241 -2.19 8.13 -15.16
C ASP A 241 -0.90 8.81 -14.67
N LEU A 242 -0.95 9.52 -13.54
CA LEU A 242 0.23 10.12 -12.92
C LEU A 242 1.25 9.04 -12.52
N ALA A 243 0.82 7.91 -11.96
CA ALA A 243 1.73 6.80 -11.62
C ALA A 243 2.43 6.22 -12.86
N LEU A 244 1.68 6.05 -13.95
CA LEU A 244 2.22 5.59 -15.23
C LEU A 244 3.22 6.59 -15.82
N ARG A 245 2.96 7.90 -15.70
CA ARG A 245 3.94 8.93 -16.09
C ARG A 245 5.21 8.87 -15.25
N VAL A 246 5.11 8.63 -13.94
CA VAL A 246 6.29 8.45 -13.07
C VAL A 246 7.10 7.23 -13.52
N LEU A 247 6.42 6.13 -13.84
CA LEU A 247 7.06 4.92 -14.36
C LEU A 247 7.86 5.21 -15.65
N GLU A 248 7.29 5.97 -16.58
CA GLU A 248 7.92 6.33 -17.86
C GLU A 248 9.03 7.37 -17.75
N SER A 249 8.87 8.38 -16.88
CA SER A 249 9.69 9.61 -16.89
C SER A 249 10.70 9.75 -15.76
N ALA A 250 10.65 8.89 -14.73
CA ALA A 250 11.64 8.93 -13.67
C ALA A 250 13.07 8.84 -14.23
N VAL A 251 13.93 9.77 -13.84
CA VAL A 251 15.30 9.88 -14.36
C VAL A 251 16.31 9.05 -13.56
N GLY A 252 15.90 8.49 -12.41
CA GLY A 252 16.75 7.69 -11.55
C GLY A 252 16.04 7.09 -10.33
N PRO A 253 16.78 6.32 -9.50
CA PRO A 253 16.25 5.74 -8.27
C PRO A 253 15.76 6.81 -7.30
N ARG A 254 14.85 6.44 -6.39
CA ARG A 254 14.26 7.32 -5.37
C ARG A 254 13.49 8.51 -5.97
N THR A 255 12.92 8.35 -7.16
CA THR A 255 12.02 9.35 -7.71
C THR A 255 10.68 9.29 -6.96
N THR A 256 10.40 10.28 -6.12
CA THR A 256 9.07 10.50 -5.53
C THR A 256 8.37 11.64 -6.25
N VAL A 257 7.15 11.40 -6.73
CA VAL A 257 6.24 12.45 -7.18
C VAL A 257 5.07 12.51 -6.22
N GLN A 258 4.74 13.71 -5.74
CA GLN A 258 3.58 13.95 -4.90
C GLN A 258 2.37 14.27 -5.78
N SER A 259 1.26 13.58 -5.57
CA SER A 259 -0.02 13.88 -6.18
C SER A 259 -0.50 15.27 -5.71
N PRO A 260 -0.98 16.15 -6.61
CA PRO A 260 -1.55 17.44 -6.24
C PRO A 260 -2.95 17.33 -5.61
N LEU A 261 -3.57 16.15 -5.66
CA LEU A 261 -4.90 15.96 -5.08
C LEU A 261 -4.82 16.03 -3.54
N ARG A 262 -5.75 16.75 -2.92
CA ARG A 262 -5.89 16.87 -1.46
C ARG A 262 -7.03 16.00 -0.97
N TRP A 263 -6.88 15.29 0.16
CA TRP A 263 -7.97 14.49 0.72
C TRP A 263 -9.11 15.38 1.20
N THR A 264 -8.80 16.28 2.15
CA THR A 264 -9.62 17.40 2.59
C THR A 264 -8.77 18.67 2.54
N GLU A 265 -9.41 19.84 2.47
CA GLU A 265 -8.70 21.13 2.45
C GLU A 265 -7.95 21.39 3.77
N ASP A 266 -8.55 21.00 4.89
CA ASP A 266 -8.06 21.25 6.26
C ASP A 266 -7.03 20.25 6.79
N GLY A 267 -6.84 19.10 6.11
CA GLY A 267 -5.94 18.04 6.54
C GLY A 267 -6.24 17.39 7.90
N ASP A 268 -7.39 17.64 8.55
CA ASP A 268 -7.62 17.22 9.94
C ASP A 268 -7.61 15.70 10.11
N TRP A 269 -7.89 14.95 9.04
CA TRP A 269 -7.82 13.49 9.02
C TRP A 269 -6.48 12.94 9.55
N LYS A 270 -5.36 13.64 9.31
CA LYS A 270 -4.02 13.25 9.77
C LYS A 270 -3.91 13.21 11.29
N ASN A 271 -4.72 14.01 11.98
CA ASN A 271 -4.72 14.08 13.43
C ASN A 271 -5.44 12.90 14.08
N ASP A 272 -6.19 12.11 13.33
CA ASP A 272 -6.93 10.97 13.88
C ASP A 272 -6.13 9.67 13.85
N TYR A 273 -5.22 9.55 12.89
CA TYR A 273 -4.46 8.32 12.72
C TYR A 273 -3.47 8.12 13.87
N ASN A 274 -3.73 7.12 14.72
CA ASN A 274 -2.89 6.68 15.84
C ASN A 274 -2.38 7.83 16.73
N ASN A 275 -3.16 8.88 16.88
CA ASN A 275 -2.75 10.06 17.63
C ASN A 275 -3.10 9.94 19.11
N ILE A 276 -2.09 9.58 19.91
CA ILE A 276 -2.26 9.44 21.36
C ILE A 276 -2.68 10.76 22.04
N SER A 277 -2.34 11.93 21.48
CA SER A 277 -2.70 13.22 22.08
C SER A 277 -4.20 13.53 21.99
N ARG A 278 -4.94 12.78 21.17
CA ARG A 278 -6.40 12.90 21.01
C ARG A 278 -7.17 11.74 21.63
N MET A 279 -6.52 10.84 22.37
CA MET A 279 -7.16 9.68 23.00
C MET A 279 -7.23 9.83 24.52
N SER A 280 -8.36 9.46 25.12
CA SER A 280 -8.48 9.37 26.58
C SER A 280 -7.74 8.13 27.11
N ALA A 281 -7.42 8.12 28.41
CA ALA A 281 -6.80 6.95 29.05
C ALA A 281 -7.69 5.70 28.95
N GLU A 282 -9.02 5.86 29.02
CA GLU A 282 -9.99 4.79 28.83
C GLU A 282 -9.96 4.23 27.40
N GLU A 283 -9.84 5.10 26.39
CA GLU A 283 -9.72 4.68 25.00
C GLU A 283 -8.42 3.92 24.75
N ILE A 284 -7.30 4.38 25.32
CA ILE A 284 -6.00 3.68 25.25
C ILE A 284 -6.11 2.28 25.86
N ALA A 285 -6.73 2.15 27.04
CA ALA A 285 -6.93 0.86 27.69
C ALA A 285 -7.82 -0.09 26.87
N LYS A 286 -8.90 0.43 26.27
CA LYS A 286 -9.78 -0.34 25.37
C LYS A 286 -9.01 -0.83 24.14
N ARG A 287 -8.26 0.04 23.47
CA ARG A 287 -7.47 -0.31 22.28
C ARG A 287 -6.39 -1.36 22.58
N ARG A 288 -5.76 -1.30 23.76
CA ARG A 288 -4.82 -2.34 24.22
C ARG A 288 -5.49 -3.70 24.34
N ALA A 289 -6.63 -3.77 25.04
CA ALA A 289 -7.37 -5.02 25.23
C ALA A 289 -7.86 -5.63 23.90
N GLU A 290 -8.31 -4.79 22.95
CA GLU A 290 -8.68 -5.23 21.61
C GLU A 290 -7.48 -5.76 20.83
N PHE A 291 -6.34 -5.07 20.87
CA PHE A 291 -5.13 -5.50 20.15
C PHE A 291 -4.59 -6.83 20.68
N ASP A 292 -4.59 -7.05 22.00
CA ASP A 292 -4.10 -8.29 22.61
C ASP A 292 -4.92 -9.51 22.15
N LYS A 293 -6.25 -9.38 22.07
CA LYS A 293 -7.13 -10.44 21.53
C LYS A 293 -6.75 -10.78 20.08
N ILE A 294 -6.55 -9.77 19.25
CA ILE A 294 -6.31 -9.98 17.83
C ILE A 294 -4.89 -10.49 17.55
N LYS A 295 -3.90 -10.12 18.38
CA LYS A 295 -2.52 -10.62 18.29
C LYS A 295 -2.46 -12.14 18.44
N GLN A 296 -3.26 -12.73 19.33
CA GLN A 296 -3.31 -14.18 19.53
C GLN A 296 -3.83 -14.92 18.29
N VAL A 297 -4.90 -14.41 17.68
CA VAL A 297 -5.45 -14.95 16.42
C VAL A 297 -4.41 -14.89 15.30
N ALA A 298 -3.77 -13.73 15.12
CA ALA A 298 -2.77 -13.53 14.07
C ALA A 298 -1.51 -14.39 14.28
N LEU A 299 -1.08 -14.62 15.53
CA LEU A 299 0.05 -15.50 15.83
C LEU A 299 -0.26 -16.95 15.48
N GLY A 300 -1.42 -17.47 15.89
CA GLY A 300 -1.83 -18.83 15.58
C GLY A 300 -1.94 -19.11 14.08
N GLN A 301 -2.39 -18.13 13.29
CA GLN A 301 -2.43 -18.27 11.83
C GLN A 301 -1.05 -18.26 11.18
N ARG A 302 -0.15 -17.37 11.61
CA ARG A 302 1.23 -17.33 11.09
C ARG A 302 1.99 -18.62 11.39
N GLN A 303 1.79 -19.20 12.57
CA GLN A 303 2.37 -20.49 12.95
C GLN A 303 1.85 -21.62 12.05
N LYS A 304 0.53 -21.67 11.80
CA LYS A 304 -0.06 -22.65 10.88
C LYS A 304 0.45 -22.51 9.44
N ALA A 305 0.75 -21.28 9.01
CA ALA A 305 1.28 -20.98 7.68
C ALA A 305 2.82 -21.08 7.59
N GLY A 306 3.53 -21.38 8.67
CA GLY A 306 5.00 -21.49 8.66
C GLY A 306 5.76 -20.17 8.51
N VAL A 307 5.11 -19.03 8.75
CA VAL A 307 5.67 -17.66 8.54
C VAL A 307 5.77 -16.85 9.84
N ALA A 308 5.73 -17.52 10.99
CA ALA A 308 5.78 -16.90 12.32
C ALA A 308 7.14 -16.26 12.64
#